data_AF-A0A7C3JKN0-F1
#
_entry.id   AF-A0A7C3JKN0-F1
#
_cell.length_a   1.000
_cell.length_b   1.000
_cell.length_c   1.000
_cell.angle_alpha   90.00
_cell.angle_beta   90.00
_cell.angle_gamma   90.00
#
_symmetry.space_group_name_H-M   'P 1'
#
loop_
_entity.id
_entity.type
_entity.pdbx_description
1 polymer ?
#
loop_
_entity_poly.entity_id
_entity_poly.type
_entity_poly.pdbx_seq_one_letter_code
_entity_poly.pdbx_strand_id
1 'polypeptide(L)' 'METWTYKGHLVTQRNRQRDGRWLSSAKFRTKQGEMDLTAYPPNFEGYDSEAKAKEATARFVRDQIDKSRLANPQPFAFN' A
#
# COMPACT_ATOMS: atom_id res chain seq x y z
N MET A 1 -7.28 -10.74 7.03
CA MET A 1 -5.95 -10.33 6.51
C MET A 1 -5.82 -10.92 5.13
N GLU A 2 -5.36 -10.15 4.15
CA GLU A 2 -5.20 -10.59 2.76
C GLU A 2 -3.75 -10.35 2.34
N THR A 3 -3.19 -11.27 1.56
CA THR A 3 -1.82 -11.15 1.05
C THR A 3 -1.86 -11.31 -0.46
N TRP A 4 -1.21 -10.37 -1.17
CA TRP A 4 -1.13 -10.38 -2.63
C TRP A 4 0.24 -9.90 -3.10
N THR A 5 0.59 -10.25 -4.32
CA THR A 5 1.87 -9.88 -4.93
C THR A 5 1.66 -8.84 -6.02
N TYR A 6 2.48 -7.79 -6.05
CA TYR A 6 2.47 -6.79 -7.12
C TYR A 6 3.89 -6.44 -7.53
N LYS A 7 4.20 -6.62 -8.83
CA LYS A 7 5.54 -6.36 -9.41
C LYS A 7 6.70 -6.99 -8.61
N GLY A 8 6.47 -8.18 -8.05
CA GLY A 8 7.46 -8.92 -7.25
C GLY A 8 7.51 -8.55 -5.76
N HIS A 9 6.68 -7.61 -5.30
CA HIS A 9 6.56 -7.25 -3.89
C HIS A 9 5.40 -7.98 -3.24
N LEU A 10 5.67 -8.67 -2.12
CA LEU A 10 4.64 -9.25 -1.27
C LEU A 10 4.01 -8.14 -0.42
N VAL A 11 2.69 -8.02 -0.50
CA VAL A 11 1.90 -7.02 0.22
C VAL A 11 0.96 -7.74 1.15
N THR A 12 1.00 -7.39 2.43
CA THR A 12 0.06 -7.90 3.43
C THR A 12 -0.86 -6.78 3.87
N GLN A 13 -2.15 -6.92 3.56
CA GLN A 13 -3.21 -5.98 3.86
C GLN A 13 -4.07 -6.44 5.04
N ARG A 14 -4.40 -5.52 5.94
CA ARG A 14 -5.28 -5.75 7.09
C ARG A 14 -6.39 -4.71 7.07
N ASN A 15 -7.61 -5.15 7.32
CA ASN A 15 -8.78 -4.27 7.43
C ASN A 15 -9.34 -4.36 8.84
N ARG A 16 -9.78 -3.24 9.37
CA ARG A 16 -10.38 -3.12 10.69
C ARG A 16 -11.52 -2.11 10.62
N GLN A 17 -12.65 -2.45 11.23
CA GLN A 17 -13.73 -1.50 11.45
C GLN A 17 -13.53 -0.76 12.78
N ARG A 18 -13.78 0.55 12.79
CA ARG A 18 -13.73 1.42 13.95
C ARG A 18 -14.86 2.44 13.85
N ASP A 19 -15.71 2.52 14.87
CA ASP A 19 -16.81 3.50 14.94
C ASP A 19 -17.71 3.51 13.68
N GLY A 20 -17.99 2.32 13.12
CA GLY A 20 -18.77 2.16 11.88
C GLY A 20 -18.02 2.42 10.57
N ARG A 21 -16.77 2.92 10.64
CA ARG A 21 -15.90 3.19 9.49
C ARG A 21 -14.87 2.10 9.28
N TRP A 22 -14.42 1.94 8.04
CA TRP A 22 -13.44 0.93 7.63
C TRP A 22 -12.07 1.55 7.41
N LEU A 23 -11.07 0.96 8.05
CA LEU A 23 -9.66 1.29 7.89
C LEU A 23 -8.94 0.07 7.30
N SER A 24 -8.10 0.29 6.30
CA SER A 24 -7.26 -0.72 5.66
C SER A 24 -5.78 -0.31 5.67
N SER A 25 -4.92 -1.09 6.31
CA SER A 25 -3.48 -0.87 6.28
C SER A 25 -2.78 -1.94 5.45
N ALA A 26 -1.62 -1.61 4.90
CA ALA A 26 -0.80 -2.56 4.16
C ALA A 26 0.68 -2.42 4.53
N LYS A 27 1.37 -3.55 4.58
CA LYS A 27 2.80 -3.64 4.82
C LYS A 27 3.47 -4.34 3.66
N PHE A 28 4.56 -3.77 3.16
CA PHE A 28 5.33 -4.32 2.05
C PHE A 28 6.78 -3.84 2.11
N ARG A 29 7.69 -4.59 1.48
CA ARG A 29 9.11 -4.26 1.44
C ARG A 29 9.51 -3.81 0.03
N THR A 30 10.10 -2.64 -0.08
CA THR A 30 10.72 -2.13 -1.31
C THR A 30 12.24 -2.19 -1.21
N LYS A 31 12.95 -1.83 -2.29
CA LYS A 31 14.41 -1.67 -2.25
C LYS A 31 14.86 -0.52 -1.32
N GLN A 32 13.98 0.46 -1.08
CA GLN A 32 14.26 1.61 -0.21
C GLN A 32 14.06 1.29 1.27
N GLY A 33 13.35 0.22 1.60
CA GLY A 33 13.09 -0.19 2.97
C GLY A 33 11.73 -0.88 3.14
N GLU A 34 11.43 -1.23 4.38
CA GLU A 34 10.10 -1.68 4.77
C GLU A 34 9.16 -0.49 4.87
N MET A 35 8.04 -0.54 4.14
CA MET A 35 7.01 0.48 4.13
C MET A 35 5.78 -0.06 4.84
N ASP A 36 5.28 0.72 5.79
CA ASP A 36 4.04 0.45 6.51
C ASP A 36 3.05 1.59 6.26
N LEU A 37 1.93 1.27 5.61
CA LEU A 37 0.87 2.21 5.25
C LEU A 37 -0.22 2.33 6.31
N THR A 38 0.10 2.02 7.57
CA THR A 38 -0.80 2.28 8.71
C THR A 38 -0.98 3.76 9.04
N ALA A 39 -0.13 4.66 8.52
CA ALA A 39 -0.18 6.09 8.79
C ALA A 39 -1.22 6.80 7.92
N TYR A 40 -2.50 6.60 8.23
CA TYR A 40 -3.52 7.53 7.80
C TYR A 40 -3.20 8.94 8.31
N PRO A 41 -3.53 10.00 7.56
CA PRO A 41 -3.34 11.36 8.07
C PRO A 41 -4.11 11.54 9.38
N PRO A 42 -3.58 12.34 10.32
CA PRO A 42 -4.34 12.71 11.52
C PRO A 42 -5.66 13.33 11.04
N ASN A 43 -6.79 12.84 11.59
CA ASN A 43 -8.17 13.16 11.20
C ASN A 43 -8.79 12.32 10.06
N PHE A 44 -8.16 11.24 9.59
CA PHE A 44 -8.85 10.32 8.70
C PHE A 44 -9.88 9.47 9.47
N GLU A 45 -11.15 9.69 9.21
CA GLU A 45 -12.25 8.98 9.88
C GLU A 45 -12.45 7.53 9.37
N GLY A 46 -11.91 7.18 8.21
CA GLY A 46 -12.13 5.89 7.58
C GLY A 46 -13.19 5.90 6.47
N TYR A 47 -13.23 4.82 5.70
CA TYR A 47 -14.15 4.65 4.58
C TYR A 47 -15.53 4.15 5.04
N ASP A 48 -16.57 4.43 4.27
CA ASP A 48 -17.93 3.93 4.54
C ASP A 48 -18.08 2.41 4.35
N SER A 49 -17.16 1.77 3.62
CA SER A 49 -17.24 0.37 3.26
C SER A 49 -15.87 -0.31 3.21
N GLU A 50 -15.83 -1.60 3.55
CA GLU A 50 -14.61 -2.40 3.51
C GLU A 50 -14.00 -2.42 2.10
N ALA A 51 -14.84 -2.51 1.07
CA ALA A 51 -14.40 -2.54 -0.33
C ALA A 51 -13.65 -1.25 -0.73
N LYS A 52 -14.16 -0.07 -0.34
CA LYS A 52 -13.47 1.20 -0.59
C LYS A 52 -12.16 1.30 0.18
N ALA A 53 -12.14 0.87 1.44
CA ALA A 53 -10.91 0.84 2.23
C ALA A 53 -9.85 -0.05 1.58
N LYS A 54 -10.25 -1.26 1.15
CA LYS A 54 -9.37 -2.20 0.46
C LYS A 54 -8.81 -1.62 -0.83
N GLU A 55 -9.69 -1.08 -1.68
CA GLU A 55 -9.30 -0.54 -2.98
C GLU A 55 -8.37 0.67 -2.84
N ALA A 56 -8.70 1.61 -1.95
CA ALA A 56 -7.89 2.80 -1.75
C ALA A 56 -6.48 2.45 -1.26
N THR A 57 -6.38 1.54 -0.28
CA THR A 57 -5.09 1.05 0.21
C THR A 57 -4.33 0.29 -0.87
N ALA A 58 -4.99 -0.54 -1.67
CA ALA A 58 -4.34 -1.24 -2.77
C ALA A 58 -3.82 -0.27 -3.86
N ARG A 59 -4.59 0.76 -4.21
CA ARG A 59 -4.16 1.81 -5.15
C ARG A 59 -2.94 2.56 -4.61
N PHE A 60 -2.95 2.91 -3.33
CA PHE A 60 -1.83 3.63 -2.71
C PHE A 60 -0.56 2.76 -2.65
N VAL A 61 -0.66 1.48 -2.27
CA VAL A 61 0.47 0.55 -2.31
C VAL A 61 1.08 0.47 -3.71
N ARG A 62 0.23 0.33 -4.75
CA ARG A 62 0.70 0.22 -6.15
C ARG A 62 1.44 1.49 -6.58
N ASP A 63 0.90 2.66 -6.26
CA ASP A 63 1.54 3.97 -6.51
C ASP A 63 2.89 4.08 -5.79
N GLN A 64 2.99 3.66 -4.53
CA GLN A 64 4.26 3.68 -3.78
C GLN A 64 5.30 2.72 -4.36
N ILE A 65 4.90 1.51 -4.74
CA ILE A 65 5.79 0.54 -5.41
C ILE A 65 6.28 1.13 -6.74
N ASP A 66 5.39 1.73 -7.52
CA ASP A 66 5.71 2.34 -8.80
C ASP A 66 6.66 3.53 -8.66
N LYS A 67 6.43 4.40 -7.68
CA LYS A 67 7.35 5.50 -7.34
C LYS A 67 8.71 5.00 -6.89
N SER A 68 8.77 3.96 -6.06
CA SER A 68 10.05 3.36 -5.63
C SER A 68 10.83 2.79 -6.82
N ARG A 69 10.12 2.30 -7.86
CA ARG A 69 10.72 1.81 -9.10
C ARG A 69 11.22 2.96 -9.98
N LEU A 70 10.47 4.05 -10.09
CA LEU A 70 10.87 5.24 -10.86
C LEU A 70 12.03 6.00 -10.21
N ALA A 71 12.10 6.02 -8.88
CA ALA A 71 13.20 6.61 -8.13
C ALA A 71 14.53 5.83 -8.26
N ASN A 72 14.48 4.61 -8.81
CA ASN A 72 15.64 3.82 -9.15
C ASN A 72 15.57 3.50 -10.65
N PRO A 73 15.86 4.47 -11.54
CA PRO A 73 16.01 4.16 -12.95
C PRO A 73 17.07 3.07 -13.01
N GLN A 74 16.71 1.90 -13.55
CA GLN A 74 17.71 0.90 -13.86
C GLN A 74 18.84 1.62 -14.62
N PRO A 75 20.12 1.38 -14.28
CA PRO A 75 21.17 1.84 -15.16
C PRO A 75 20.84 1.25 -16.53
N PHE A 76 20.65 2.12 -17.51
CA PHE A 76 20.40 1.73 -18.88
C PHE A 76 21.49 0.73 -19.26
N ALA A 77 21.12 -0.56 -19.40
CA ALA A 77 22.00 -1.52 -20.02
C ALA A 77 22.04 -1.13 -21.50
N PHE A 78 23.00 -0.28 -21.86
CA PHE A 78 23.42 -0.12 -23.24
C PHE A 78 24.23 -1.37 -23.61
N ASN A 79 23.74 -2.06 -24.66
CA ASN A 79 24.37 -3.09 -25.49
C ASN A 79 25.55 -3.89 -24.93
#